data_AF-A0AAW0WFQ7-F1
#
_entry.id   AF-A0AAW0WFQ7-F1
#
_cell.length_a   1.000
_cell.length_b   1.000
_cell.length_c   1.000
_cell.angle_alpha   90.00
_cell.angle_beta   90.00
_cell.angle_gamma   90.00
#
_symmetry.space_group_name_H-M   'P 1'
#
loop_
_entity.id
_entity.type
_entity.pdbx_description
1 polymer ?
#
loop_
_entity_poly.entity_id
_entity_poly.type
_entity_poly.pdbx_seq_one_letter_code
_entity_poly.pdbx_strand_id
1 'polypeptide(L)'
;KSTTEVRIPKAMVSLEVWIPPGYNAESLTTDFETTSYLGSGGCFGWFLPKSLLAQDFILDHWRSYTSPNSKALRMFSRTFEELQELSNKMKDPETGEFYCPDNLGCEKGMYTPPRCTPDQICAVLFASFADNNVTKFIRRQIETMKAYVRVVWIGPNLDHKFIERNIHLPGLFERSILIFHWRPSVLLQPFDVISVSFPPCIDRTV
;
A
#
# COMPACT_ATOMS: atom_id res chain seq x y z
N LYS A 1 -40.70 24.85 -3.89
CA LYS A 1 -39.54 25.27 -3.07
C LYS A 1 -39.77 24.77 -1.65
N SER A 2 -39.15 23.67 -1.25
CA SER A 2 -39.21 23.14 0.11
C SER A 2 -37.81 23.22 0.68
N THR A 3 -37.56 24.18 1.57
CA THR A 3 -36.30 24.34 2.31
C THR A 3 -36.38 23.46 3.54
N THR A 4 -35.75 22.29 3.48
CA THR A 4 -35.49 21.47 4.66
C THR A 4 -34.47 22.18 5.54
N GLU A 5 -34.92 22.70 6.68
CA GLU A 5 -34.06 23.20 7.75
C GLU A 5 -33.14 22.08 8.22
N VAL A 6 -31.84 22.22 7.95
CA VAL A 6 -30.81 21.33 8.50
C VAL A 6 -30.70 21.64 10.00
N ARG A 7 -31.28 20.78 10.84
CA ARG A 7 -31.14 20.87 12.31
C ARG A 7 -29.70 20.50 12.69
N ILE A 8 -28.91 21.49 13.03
CA ILE A 8 -27.55 21.29 13.57
C ILE A 8 -27.68 20.85 15.04
N PRO A 9 -27.07 19.72 15.46
CA PRO A 9 -27.12 19.27 16.84
C PRO A 9 -26.49 20.30 17.80
N LYS A 10 -27.12 20.52 18.96
CA LYS A 10 -26.60 21.44 19.99
C LYS A 10 -25.30 20.94 20.66
N ALA A 11 -24.99 19.67 20.51
CA ALA A 11 -23.75 19.07 20.98
C ALA A 11 -23.40 17.87 20.09
N MET A 12 -22.10 17.62 19.94
CA MET A 12 -21.56 16.39 19.35
C MET A 12 -20.68 15.73 20.40
N VAL A 13 -20.77 14.41 20.53
CA VAL A 13 -19.88 13.61 21.38
C VAL A 13 -18.88 12.92 20.47
N SER A 14 -17.58 13.06 20.77
CA SER A 14 -16.55 12.23 20.15
C SER A 14 -16.56 10.86 20.82
N LEU A 15 -16.78 9.81 20.02
CA LEU A 15 -16.72 8.41 20.43
C LEU A 15 -15.52 7.69 19.80
N GLU A 16 -14.45 8.42 19.50
CA GLU A 16 -13.23 7.83 18.95
C GLU A 16 -12.61 6.88 19.98
N VAL A 17 -12.45 5.61 19.58
CA VAL A 17 -11.79 4.58 20.39
C VAL A 17 -10.56 4.10 19.63
N TRP A 18 -9.44 3.96 20.34
CA TRP A 18 -8.25 3.35 19.78
C TRP A 18 -8.49 1.85 19.56
N ILE A 19 -8.46 1.44 18.29
CA ILE A 19 -8.64 0.04 17.88
C ILE A 19 -7.25 -0.57 17.60
N PRO A 20 -6.92 -1.76 18.13
CA PRO A 20 -5.65 -2.41 17.85
C PRO A 20 -5.43 -2.67 16.35
N PRO A 21 -4.18 -2.59 15.84
CA PRO A 21 -3.88 -2.94 14.47
C PRO A 21 -4.28 -4.40 14.18
N GLY A 22 -5.12 -4.61 13.16
CA GLY A 22 -5.63 -5.91 12.76
C GLY A 22 -6.97 -6.33 13.39
N TYR A 23 -7.53 -5.54 14.32
CA TYR A 23 -8.87 -5.78 14.83
C TYR A 23 -9.92 -5.49 13.74
N ASN A 24 -10.83 -6.44 13.52
CA ASN A 24 -11.90 -6.28 12.54
C ASN A 24 -13.03 -5.44 13.13
N ALA A 25 -13.06 -4.15 12.81
CA ALA A 25 -14.14 -3.24 13.22
C ALA A 25 -15.46 -3.49 12.47
N GLU A 26 -15.48 -4.29 11.39
CA GLU A 26 -16.71 -4.58 10.64
C GLU A 26 -17.72 -5.37 11.47
N SER A 27 -17.26 -6.22 12.40
CA SER A 27 -18.17 -6.93 13.32
C SER A 27 -18.88 -6.00 14.30
N LEU A 28 -18.37 -4.78 14.50
CA LEU A 28 -19.03 -3.76 15.32
C LEU A 28 -20.12 -3.01 14.52
N THR A 29 -20.12 -3.10 13.20
CA THR A 29 -21.09 -2.40 12.33
C THR A 29 -22.29 -3.26 11.97
N THR A 30 -22.26 -4.57 12.20
CA THR A 30 -23.38 -5.48 11.88
C THR A 30 -24.65 -5.21 12.70
N ASP A 31 -24.51 -4.63 13.89
CA ASP A 31 -25.64 -4.38 14.80
C ASP A 31 -26.20 -2.95 14.74
N PHE A 32 -25.60 -2.07 13.92
CA PHE A 32 -25.98 -0.66 13.86
C PHE A 32 -26.16 -0.17 12.42
N GLU A 33 -27.26 0.54 12.15
CA GLU A 33 -27.42 1.29 10.90
C GLU A 33 -26.51 2.52 10.92
N THR A 34 -25.42 2.48 10.16
CA THR A 34 -24.46 3.58 10.08
C THR A 34 -24.59 4.26 8.73
N THR A 35 -24.75 5.58 8.72
CA THR A 35 -24.77 6.38 7.47
C THR A 35 -23.36 6.56 6.88
N SER A 36 -22.33 6.14 7.62
CA SER A 36 -20.91 6.21 7.23
C SER A 36 -20.12 5.12 7.95
N TYR A 37 -18.94 4.78 7.42
CA TYR A 37 -18.01 3.83 8.06
C TYR A 37 -17.60 4.33 9.46
N LEU A 38 -17.82 3.51 10.49
CA LEU A 38 -17.53 3.84 11.91
C LEU A 38 -16.15 3.40 12.39
N GLY A 39 -15.31 2.80 11.53
CA GLY A 39 -13.94 2.45 11.89
C GLY A 39 -13.01 3.68 11.87
N SER A 40 -11.80 3.50 12.40
CA SER A 40 -10.71 4.49 12.22
C SER A 40 -10.62 4.85 10.74
N GLY A 41 -10.49 6.14 10.42
CA GLY A 41 -10.28 6.62 9.06
C GLY A 41 -9.25 5.76 8.31
N GLY A 42 -9.46 5.55 7.01
CA GLY A 42 -8.69 4.58 6.23
C GLY A 42 -7.18 4.76 6.43
N CYS A 43 -6.51 3.70 6.89
CA CYS A 43 -5.07 3.74 7.15
C CYS A 43 -4.31 3.26 5.92
N PHE A 44 -3.36 4.06 5.44
CA PHE A 44 -2.41 3.62 4.42
C PHE A 44 -1.46 2.58 5.00
N GLY A 45 -1.20 1.53 4.23
CA GLY A 45 -0.33 0.44 4.64
C GLY A 45 0.27 -0.27 3.45
N TRP A 46 1.30 -1.07 3.75
CA TRP A 46 1.85 -2.02 2.79
C TRP A 46 1.24 -3.37 3.12
N PHE A 47 0.72 -4.07 2.13
CA PHE A 47 -0.02 -5.32 2.29
C PHE A 47 0.64 -6.44 1.52
N LEU A 48 0.66 -7.62 2.13
CA LEU A 48 1.18 -8.86 1.54
C LEU A 48 0.24 -10.03 1.84
N PRO A 49 0.25 -11.09 1.00
CA PRO A 49 -0.58 -12.27 1.24
C PRO A 49 -0.24 -12.99 2.54
N LYS A 50 -1.26 -13.29 3.35
CA LYS A 50 -1.09 -13.93 4.67
C LYS A 50 -0.48 -15.32 4.58
N SER A 51 -0.70 -16.03 3.47
CA SER A 51 -0.13 -17.35 3.22
C SER A 51 1.40 -17.38 3.32
N LEU A 52 2.08 -16.25 3.07
CA LEU A 52 3.54 -16.14 3.15
C LEU A 52 4.06 -16.21 4.58
N LEU A 53 3.25 -15.83 5.58
CA LEU A 53 3.67 -15.88 6.99
C LEU A 53 3.73 -17.28 7.56
N ALA A 54 2.98 -18.23 6.98
CA ALA A 54 3.09 -19.63 7.38
C ALA A 54 4.50 -20.19 7.11
N GLN A 55 5.24 -19.57 6.18
CA GLN A 55 6.58 -19.98 5.77
C GLN A 55 7.68 -19.13 6.42
N ASP A 56 7.40 -17.86 6.73
CA ASP A 56 8.40 -16.94 7.29
C ASP A 56 7.75 -15.75 8.04
N PHE A 57 7.83 -15.78 9.37
CA PHE A 57 7.21 -14.80 10.25
C PHE A 57 7.87 -13.40 10.22
N ILE A 58 8.97 -13.21 9.49
CA ILE A 58 9.72 -11.95 9.52
C ILE A 58 9.25 -10.99 8.40
N LEU A 59 8.48 -11.48 7.42
CA LEU A 59 8.08 -10.70 6.25
C LEU A 59 7.13 -9.52 6.56
N ASP A 60 6.36 -9.62 7.64
CA ASP A 60 5.39 -8.60 8.05
C ASP A 60 6.01 -7.45 8.86
N HIS A 61 7.33 -7.37 8.97
CA HIS A 61 7.99 -6.31 9.72
C HIS A 61 8.85 -5.42 8.81
N TRP A 62 8.76 -4.10 8.98
CA TRP A 62 9.44 -3.11 8.13
C TRP A 62 10.96 -3.33 7.97
N ARG A 63 11.63 -3.85 9.02
CA ARG A 63 13.07 -4.15 9.02
C ARG A 63 13.48 -5.15 7.93
N SER A 64 12.56 -5.99 7.50
CA SER A 64 12.79 -6.96 6.43
C SER A 64 13.08 -6.28 5.10
N TYR A 65 12.68 -5.02 4.94
CA TYR A 65 12.95 -4.23 3.75
C TYR A 65 14.19 -3.35 3.86
N THR A 66 14.89 -3.35 5.01
CA THR A 66 16.03 -2.46 5.27
C THR A 66 17.38 -3.16 5.29
N SER A 67 17.39 -4.49 5.40
CA SER A 67 18.64 -5.26 5.29
C SER A 67 18.94 -5.55 3.82
N PRO A 68 20.15 -5.21 3.31
CA PRO A 68 20.57 -5.71 2.01
C PRO A 68 20.56 -7.24 2.05
N ASN A 69 20.09 -7.87 0.97
CA ASN A 69 19.99 -9.33 0.81
C ASN A 69 18.91 -10.05 1.65
N SER A 70 17.95 -9.35 2.24
CA SER A 70 16.85 -10.04 2.92
C SER A 70 16.01 -10.91 1.96
N LYS A 71 15.36 -11.94 2.51
CA LYS A 71 14.42 -12.77 1.75
C LYS A 71 13.24 -11.96 1.22
N ALA A 72 12.76 -10.98 1.98
CA ALA A 72 11.67 -10.09 1.56
C ALA A 72 12.01 -9.33 0.27
N LEU A 73 13.26 -8.87 0.11
CA LEU A 73 13.67 -8.17 -1.12
C LEU A 73 13.57 -9.07 -2.34
N ARG A 74 13.96 -10.35 -2.23
CA ARG A 74 13.86 -11.33 -3.32
C ARG A 74 12.42 -11.76 -3.59
N MET A 75 11.63 -11.91 -2.54
CA MET A 75 10.24 -12.34 -2.63
C MET A 75 9.35 -11.31 -3.33
N PHE A 76 9.59 -10.03 -3.09
CA PHE A 76 8.79 -8.95 -3.65
C PHE A 76 9.49 -8.21 -4.80
N SER A 77 10.57 -8.75 -5.36
CA SER A 77 11.25 -8.12 -6.51
C SER A 77 10.53 -8.40 -7.83
N ARG A 78 10.86 -7.59 -8.83
CA ARG A 78 10.59 -7.83 -10.25
C ARG A 78 11.89 -7.73 -11.04
N THR A 79 12.00 -8.50 -12.10
CA THR A 79 13.12 -8.39 -13.05
C THR A 79 12.98 -7.11 -13.88
N PHE A 80 14.05 -6.74 -14.58
CA PHE A 80 14.01 -5.58 -15.47
C PHE A 80 13.00 -5.78 -16.61
N GLU A 81 12.95 -6.98 -17.17
CA GLU A 81 12.04 -7.37 -18.25
C GLU A 81 10.58 -7.30 -17.78
N GLU A 82 10.28 -7.81 -16.59
CA GLU A 82 8.93 -7.73 -16.00
C GLU A 82 8.50 -6.27 -15.77
N LEU A 83 9.41 -5.41 -15.29
CA LEU A 83 9.11 -3.98 -15.13
C LEU A 83 8.90 -3.29 -16.48
N GLN A 84 9.62 -3.70 -17.52
CA GLN A 84 9.44 -3.19 -18.87
C GLN A 84 8.09 -3.61 -19.46
N GLU A 85 7.65 -4.86 -19.25
CA GLU A 85 6.33 -5.35 -19.63
C GLU A 85 5.21 -4.61 -18.89
N LEU A 86 5.43 -4.27 -17.63
CA LEU A 86 4.50 -3.50 -16.81
C LEU A 86 4.40 -2.02 -17.21
N SER A 87 5.36 -1.49 -17.98
CA SER A 87 5.42 -0.07 -18.37
C SER A 87 4.13 0.42 -19.03
N ASN A 88 3.49 -0.42 -19.86
CA ASN A 88 2.21 -0.07 -20.48
C ASN A 88 1.07 0.07 -19.46
N LYS A 89 1.11 -0.68 -18.35
CA LYS A 89 0.14 -0.57 -17.26
C LYS A 89 0.42 0.62 -16.33
N MET A 90 1.61 1.21 -16.42
CA MET A 90 1.95 2.43 -15.67
C MET A 90 1.44 3.70 -16.34
N LYS A 91 0.80 3.57 -17.51
CA LYS A 91 0.28 4.67 -18.30
C LYS A 91 -1.24 4.67 -18.34
N ASP A 92 -1.77 5.87 -18.41
CA ASP A 92 -3.15 6.11 -18.81
C ASP A 92 -3.29 5.77 -20.31
N PRO A 93 -4.21 4.87 -20.70
CA PRO A 93 -4.41 4.50 -22.10
C PRO A 93 -5.00 5.64 -22.94
N GLU A 94 -5.67 6.61 -22.33
CA GLU A 94 -6.31 7.74 -23.02
C GLU A 94 -5.31 8.87 -23.28
N THR A 95 -4.48 9.22 -22.28
CA THR A 95 -3.52 10.33 -22.40
C THR A 95 -2.11 9.88 -22.81
N GLY A 96 -1.78 8.61 -22.56
CA GLY A 96 -0.43 8.07 -22.72
C GLY A 96 0.56 8.51 -21.63
N GLU A 97 0.12 9.30 -20.65
CA GLU A 97 0.94 9.80 -19.55
C GLU A 97 1.09 8.75 -18.45
N PHE A 98 2.21 8.80 -17.72
CA PHE A 98 2.42 7.91 -16.58
C PHE A 98 1.56 8.34 -15.38
N TYR A 99 0.98 7.37 -14.66
CA TYR A 99 0.21 7.65 -13.44
C TYR A 99 1.03 8.33 -12.34
N CYS A 100 2.36 8.19 -12.37
CA CYS A 100 3.26 9.02 -11.58
C CYS A 100 4.15 9.88 -12.47
N PRO A 101 3.89 11.20 -12.55
CA PRO A 101 4.69 12.13 -13.32
C PRO A 101 6.03 12.48 -12.67
N ASP A 102 6.96 12.96 -13.49
CA ASP A 102 8.34 13.26 -13.06
C ASP A 102 8.42 14.39 -12.01
N ASN A 103 7.47 15.32 -12.01
CA ASN A 103 7.37 16.39 -11.00
C ASN A 103 7.12 15.87 -9.57
N LEU A 104 6.60 14.64 -9.43
CA LEU A 104 6.45 13.95 -8.15
C LEU A 104 7.68 13.11 -7.76
N GLY A 105 8.77 13.23 -8.53
CA GLY A 105 10.03 12.49 -8.33
C GLY A 105 9.94 11.03 -8.76
N CYS A 106 9.06 10.71 -9.70
CA CYS A 106 9.04 9.43 -10.39
C CYS A 106 9.87 9.51 -11.68
N GLU A 107 10.30 8.36 -12.18
CA GLU A 107 10.83 8.20 -13.52
C GLU A 107 10.03 7.08 -14.17
N LYS A 108 9.36 7.38 -15.30
CA LYS A 108 8.55 6.40 -16.05
C LYS A 108 7.51 5.67 -15.18
N GLY A 109 6.81 6.41 -14.32
CA GLY A 109 5.78 5.86 -13.42
C GLY A 109 6.30 5.16 -12.16
N MET A 110 7.61 5.19 -11.91
CA MET A 110 8.23 4.52 -10.77
C MET A 110 9.09 5.46 -9.92
N TYR A 111 8.97 5.40 -8.59
CA TYR A 111 9.96 5.98 -7.68
C TYR A 111 11.01 4.93 -7.32
N THR A 112 12.29 5.27 -7.53
CA THR A 112 13.43 4.42 -7.17
C THR A 112 14.29 5.13 -6.15
N PRO A 113 14.42 4.62 -4.91
CA PRO A 113 15.27 5.24 -3.91
C PRO A 113 16.76 5.05 -4.27
N PRO A 114 17.67 5.95 -3.85
CA PRO A 114 19.10 5.89 -4.21
C PRO A 114 19.84 4.60 -3.83
N ARG A 115 19.28 3.83 -2.87
CA ARG A 115 19.83 2.54 -2.43
C ARG A 115 19.61 1.42 -3.43
N CYS A 116 18.66 1.58 -4.35
CA CYS A 116 18.33 0.61 -5.37
C CYS A 116 19.17 0.83 -6.61
N THR A 117 20.48 0.55 -6.51
CA THR A 117 21.40 0.53 -7.64
C THR A 117 21.10 -0.66 -8.57
N PRO A 118 21.64 -0.69 -9.81
CA PRO A 118 21.43 -1.80 -10.74
C PRO A 118 21.79 -3.17 -10.18
N ASP A 119 22.87 -3.26 -9.38
CA ASP A 119 23.33 -4.51 -8.78
C ASP A 119 22.59 -4.89 -7.48
N GLN A 120 21.76 -4.00 -6.95
CA GLN A 120 21.06 -4.19 -5.70
C GLN A 120 19.63 -4.67 -5.94
N ILE A 121 19.30 -5.83 -5.37
CA ILE A 121 17.92 -6.33 -5.34
C ILE A 121 17.08 -5.41 -4.47
N CYS A 122 15.96 -4.94 -5.04
CA CYS A 122 14.94 -4.17 -4.34
C CYS A 122 13.57 -4.79 -4.54
N ALA A 123 12.75 -4.73 -3.49
CA ALA A 123 11.34 -5.06 -3.57
C ALA A 123 10.59 -4.00 -4.39
N VAL A 124 9.47 -4.39 -4.97
CA VAL A 124 8.55 -3.54 -5.72
C VAL A 124 7.24 -3.46 -4.95
N LEU A 125 6.88 -2.23 -4.59
CA LEU A 125 5.62 -1.88 -3.95
C LEU A 125 4.67 -1.33 -5.00
N PHE A 126 3.59 -2.06 -5.28
CA PHE A 126 2.59 -1.66 -6.26
C PHE A 126 1.56 -0.74 -5.67
N ALA A 127 1.24 0.33 -6.37
CA ALA A 127 0.30 1.33 -5.90
C ALA A 127 -0.61 1.80 -7.06
N SER A 128 -1.81 2.29 -6.73
CA SER A 128 -2.80 2.71 -7.73
C SER A 128 -2.44 4.07 -8.33
N PHE A 129 -2.92 5.18 -7.74
CA PHE A 129 -2.69 6.53 -8.26
C PHE A 129 -1.70 7.31 -7.42
N ALA A 130 -0.77 7.98 -8.11
CA ALA A 130 0.11 8.93 -7.45
C ALA A 130 -0.64 10.26 -7.26
N ASP A 131 -0.78 10.69 -6.02
CA ASP A 131 -1.04 12.09 -5.70
C ASP A 131 0.14 12.68 -4.93
N ASN A 132 0.19 14.01 -4.82
CA ASN A 132 1.33 14.68 -4.19
C ASN A 132 1.50 14.29 -2.71
N ASN A 133 0.41 14.14 -1.95
CA ASN A 133 0.47 13.83 -0.52
C ASN A 133 0.89 12.38 -0.29
N VAL A 134 0.27 11.45 -1.01
CA VAL A 134 0.55 10.01 -0.94
C VAL A 134 1.96 9.73 -1.43
N THR A 135 2.38 10.31 -2.55
CA THR A 135 3.73 10.12 -3.09
C THR A 135 4.78 10.69 -2.16
N LYS A 136 4.56 11.89 -1.60
CA LYS A 136 5.46 12.48 -0.61
C LYS A 136 5.53 11.64 0.67
N PHE A 137 4.40 11.11 1.13
CA PHE A 137 4.33 10.25 2.31
C PHE A 137 5.16 8.97 2.10
N ILE A 138 4.88 8.22 1.03
CA ILE A 138 5.52 6.92 0.79
C ILE A 138 7.03 7.07 0.54
N ARG A 139 7.44 8.11 -0.21
CA ARG A 139 8.85 8.44 -0.44
C ARG A 139 9.56 8.75 0.87
N ARG A 140 8.99 9.64 1.68
CA ARG A 140 9.56 9.99 3.00
C ARG A 140 9.65 8.76 3.90
N GLN A 141 8.65 7.88 3.87
CA GLN A 141 8.65 6.64 4.63
C GLN A 141 9.83 5.76 4.21
N ILE A 142 9.98 5.46 2.91
CA ILE A 142 11.06 4.65 2.35
C ILE A 142 12.44 5.24 2.66
N GLU A 143 12.61 6.55 2.49
CA GLU A 143 13.86 7.26 2.75
C GLU A 143 14.23 7.23 4.25
N THR A 144 13.26 7.48 5.14
CA THR A 144 13.47 7.49 6.60
C THR A 144 13.86 6.11 7.10
N MET A 145 13.18 5.06 6.60
CA MET A 145 13.46 3.67 6.97
C MET A 145 14.72 3.13 6.28
N LYS A 146 15.28 3.85 5.31
CA LYS A 146 16.39 3.38 4.47
C LYS A 146 16.07 2.05 3.77
N ALA A 147 14.82 1.91 3.31
CA ALA A 147 14.32 0.67 2.72
C ALA A 147 14.77 0.49 1.27
N TYR A 148 14.98 -0.76 0.87
CA TYR A 148 15.31 -1.19 -0.49
C TYR A 148 14.02 -1.50 -1.28
N VAL A 149 13.15 -0.50 -1.42
CA VAL A 149 11.81 -0.66 -2.01
C VAL A 149 11.59 0.40 -3.09
N ARG A 150 11.28 -0.04 -4.31
CA ARG A 150 10.81 0.80 -5.42
C ARG A 150 9.28 0.89 -5.35
N VAL A 151 8.71 2.01 -5.76
CA VAL A 151 7.24 2.18 -5.84
C VAL A 151 6.83 2.28 -7.28
N VAL A 152 5.93 1.41 -7.72
CA VAL A 152 5.42 1.36 -9.09
C VAL A 152 3.95 1.73 -9.09
N TRP A 153 3.61 2.80 -9.83
CA TRP A 153 2.24 3.29 -9.95
C TRP A 153 1.59 2.75 -11.22
N ILE A 154 0.57 1.90 -11.07
CA ILE A 154 -0.14 1.25 -12.19
C ILE A 154 -1.60 1.71 -12.34
N GLY A 155 -2.02 2.71 -11.57
CA GLY A 155 -3.32 3.35 -11.68
C GLY A 155 -4.48 2.36 -11.47
N PRO A 156 -5.50 2.38 -12.34
CA PRO A 156 -6.64 1.48 -12.29
C PRO A 156 -6.26 0.03 -12.65
N ASN A 157 -5.06 -0.22 -13.18
CA ASN A 157 -4.60 -1.58 -13.44
C ASN A 157 -4.20 -2.33 -12.15
N LEU A 158 -4.19 -1.65 -11.00
CA LEU A 158 -4.16 -2.31 -9.70
C LEU A 158 -5.59 -2.79 -9.36
N ASP A 159 -6.02 -3.84 -10.04
CA ASP A 159 -7.34 -4.45 -9.89
C ASP A 159 -7.26 -5.87 -9.27
N HIS A 160 -8.41 -6.49 -9.01
CA HIS A 160 -8.47 -7.85 -8.47
C HIS A 160 -7.71 -8.86 -9.35
N LYS A 161 -7.82 -8.75 -10.67
CA LYS A 161 -7.13 -9.65 -11.62
C LYS A 161 -5.62 -9.51 -11.55
N PHE A 162 -5.11 -8.29 -11.38
CA PHE A 162 -3.70 -8.03 -11.21
C PHE A 162 -3.20 -8.64 -9.92
N ILE A 163 -3.92 -8.44 -8.82
CA ILE A 163 -3.56 -9.02 -7.52
C ILE A 163 -3.55 -10.54 -7.61
N GLU A 164 -4.63 -11.18 -8.05
CA GLU A 164 -4.73 -12.65 -8.20
C GLU A 164 -3.56 -13.26 -8.96
N ARG A 165 -3.18 -12.65 -10.09
CA ARG A 165 -2.07 -13.11 -10.92
C ARG A 165 -0.69 -12.95 -10.28
N ASN A 166 -0.56 -12.04 -9.31
CA ASN A 166 0.71 -11.70 -8.68
C ASN A 166 0.85 -12.20 -7.23
N ILE A 167 -0.20 -12.75 -6.60
CA ILE A 167 -0.12 -13.36 -5.26
C ILE A 167 0.88 -14.53 -5.27
N HIS A 168 0.85 -15.37 -6.32
CA HIS A 168 1.78 -16.48 -6.49
C HIS A 168 2.45 -16.36 -7.85
N LEU A 169 3.65 -15.75 -7.88
CA LEU A 169 4.41 -15.60 -9.11
C LEU A 169 5.33 -16.80 -9.32
N PRO A 170 5.14 -17.58 -10.40
CA PRO A 170 6.05 -18.66 -10.73
C PRO A 170 7.43 -18.10 -11.09
N GLY A 171 8.48 -18.83 -10.70
CA GLY A 171 9.87 -18.46 -10.97
C GLY A 171 10.86 -19.34 -10.23
N LEU A 172 12.15 -19.05 -10.39
CA LEU A 172 13.25 -19.74 -9.68
C LEU A 172 13.18 -19.57 -8.16
N PHE A 173 12.47 -18.55 -7.68
CA PHE A 173 12.20 -18.29 -6.26
C PHE A 173 10.70 -18.06 -6.06
N GLU A 174 10.20 -18.39 -4.88
CA GLU A 174 8.82 -18.04 -4.46
C GLU A 174 8.69 -16.51 -4.38
N ARG A 175 8.12 -15.92 -5.43
CA ARG A 175 7.86 -14.48 -5.52
C ARG A 175 6.39 -14.19 -5.35
N SER A 176 6.10 -12.99 -4.86
CA SER A 176 4.74 -12.55 -4.57
C SER A 176 4.58 -11.04 -4.83
N ILE A 177 3.51 -10.46 -4.31
CA ILE A 177 3.12 -9.06 -4.46
C ILE A 177 3.16 -8.33 -3.13
N LEU A 178 3.67 -7.10 -3.17
CA LEU A 178 3.58 -6.13 -2.09
C LEU A 178 2.76 -4.93 -2.59
N ILE A 179 1.73 -4.55 -1.86
CA ILE A 179 0.72 -3.59 -2.32
C ILE A 179 0.66 -2.41 -1.35
N PHE A 180 0.73 -1.18 -1.85
CA PHE A 180 0.40 0.02 -1.10
C PHE A 180 -1.07 0.36 -1.33
N HIS A 181 -1.86 0.38 -0.27
CA HIS A 181 -3.27 0.76 -0.33
C HIS A 181 -3.73 1.34 1.02
N TRP A 182 -4.97 1.79 1.10
CA TRP A 182 -5.65 2.03 2.37
C TRP A 182 -6.40 0.77 2.86
N ARG A 183 -6.72 0.69 4.15
CA ARG A 183 -7.68 -0.26 4.74
C ARG A 183 -8.72 0.52 5.58
N PRO A 184 -10.03 0.25 5.46
CA PRO A 184 -10.68 -0.79 4.66
C PRO A 184 -10.66 -0.52 3.16
N SER A 185 -10.55 -1.55 2.32
CA SER A 185 -10.48 -1.40 0.85
C SER A 185 -11.26 -2.48 0.13
N VAL A 186 -12.15 -2.06 -0.80
CA VAL A 186 -12.88 -2.95 -1.72
C VAL A 186 -11.93 -3.74 -2.62
N LEU A 187 -10.77 -3.17 -2.96
CA LEU A 187 -9.75 -3.86 -3.74
C LEU A 187 -9.13 -5.03 -2.95
N LEU A 188 -8.86 -4.82 -1.66
CA LEU A 188 -8.17 -5.81 -0.83
C LEU A 188 -9.10 -6.79 -0.12
N GLN A 189 -10.39 -6.45 0.02
CA GLN A 189 -11.40 -7.25 0.73
C GLN A 189 -11.50 -8.72 0.28
N PRO A 190 -11.38 -9.07 -1.03
CA PRO A 190 -11.45 -10.47 -1.46
C PRO A 190 -10.22 -11.30 -1.10
N PHE A 191 -9.13 -10.67 -0.67
CA PHE A 191 -7.84 -11.31 -0.48
C PHE A 191 -7.49 -11.41 0.99
N ASP A 192 -6.94 -12.56 1.40
CA ASP A 192 -6.38 -12.74 2.73
C ASP A 192 -4.99 -12.07 2.80
N VAL A 193 -5.00 -10.76 3.06
CA VAL A 193 -3.81 -9.92 3.17
C VAL A 193 -3.64 -9.35 4.57
N ILE A 194 -2.37 -9.20 4.96
CA ILE A 194 -1.96 -8.59 6.21
C ILE A 194 -1.10 -7.37 5.94
N SER A 195 -1.10 -6.42 6.89
CA SER A 195 -0.29 -5.21 6.80
C SER A 195 1.13 -5.46 7.32
N VAL A 196 2.12 -4.86 6.66
CA VAL A 196 3.46 -4.69 7.22
C VAL A 196 3.38 -3.78 8.44
N SER A 197 3.93 -4.26 9.55
CA SER A 197 4.09 -3.56 10.80
C SER A 197 5.21 -2.53 10.70
N PHE A 198 4.85 -1.27 10.91
CA PHE A 198 5.75 -0.13 10.99
C PHE A 198 5.96 0.27 12.46
N PRO A 199 7.09 0.91 12.80
CA PRO A 199 7.28 1.39 14.16
C PRO A 199 6.20 2.44 14.49
N PRO A 200 5.75 2.51 15.76
CA PRO A 200 4.79 3.52 16.16
C PRO A 200 5.36 4.93 15.89
N CYS A 201 4.48 5.87 15.60
CA CYS A 201 4.88 7.27 15.49
C CYS A 201 5.50 7.72 16.81
N ILE A 202 6.75 8.19 16.75
CA ILE A 202 7.40 8.81 17.91
C ILE A 202 6.77 10.20 18.04
N ASP A 203 5.94 10.37 19.06
CA ASP A 203 5.42 11.68 19.41
C ASP A 203 6.60 12.53 19.93
N ARG A 204 6.93 13.61 19.22
CA ARG A 204 8.08 14.47 19.55
C ARG A 204 7.73 15.49 20.63
N THR A 205 6.73 15.22 21.45
CA THR A 205 6.19 16.13 22.48
C THR A 205 6.56 15.73 23.91
N VAL A 206 7.65 14.96 24.10
CA VAL A 206 8.27 14.70 25.41
C VAL A 206 9.69 15.26 25.44
#